data_AF-A0A2V6RPB9-F1
#
_entry.id   AF-A0A2V6RPB9-F1
#
_cell.length_a   1.000
_cell.length_b   1.000
_cell.length_c   1.000
_cell.angle_alpha   90.00
_cell.angle_beta   90.00
_cell.angle_gamma   90.00
#
_symmetry.space_group_name_H-M   'P 1'
#
loop_
_entity.id
_entity.type
_entity.pdbx_description
1 polymer ?
#
loop_
_entity_poly.entity_id
_entity_poly.type
_entity_poly.pdbx_seq_one_letter_code
_entity_poly.pdbx_strand_id
1 'polypeptide(L)'
;MSPVDVRPSPIAGQWYPGDARTLGDEVDRHLTAAGAVTADGAVVALIAPHAGHRYSGAVAGHAFAAARGLAPEVVAVVGPMHYPLEGAVLISGHGAYRTPLGQVTLARETCRVLDDALRQELGAGLTPVRGDPEHSVEIELPFLQRALAEECHTRGTLDPRLALGDNIETGR
;
A
#
# COMPACT_ATOMS: atom_id res chain seq x y z
N MET A 1 2.49 15.29 22.83
CA MET A 1 1.61 15.01 21.67
C MET A 1 0.47 14.18 22.17
N SER A 2 -0.78 14.54 21.89
CA SER A 2 -1.93 13.69 22.20
C SER A 2 -1.79 12.37 21.41
N PRO A 3 -2.22 11.22 21.97
CA PRO A 3 -2.19 9.96 21.22
C PRO A 3 -3.04 10.11 19.95
N VAL A 4 -2.51 9.64 18.82
CA VAL A 4 -3.25 9.61 17.56
C VAL A 4 -4.48 8.73 17.75
N ASP A 5 -5.65 9.27 17.41
CA ASP A 5 -6.88 8.50 17.34
C ASP A 5 -6.81 7.55 16.14
N VAL A 6 -6.80 6.24 16.40
CA VAL A 6 -6.56 5.20 15.39
C VAL A 6 -7.84 4.42 15.12
N ARG A 7 -8.20 4.27 13.84
CA ARG A 7 -9.28 3.39 13.40
C ARG A 7 -8.91 1.94 13.72
N PRO A 8 -9.70 1.20 14.52
CA PRO A 8 -9.49 -0.21 14.72
C PRO A 8 -9.76 -0.97 13.42
N SER A 9 -9.06 -2.07 13.20
CA SER A 9 -9.31 -2.95 12.07
C SER A 9 -10.59 -3.78 12.29
N PRO A 10 -11.57 -3.76 11.37
CA PRO A 10 -12.71 -4.67 11.41
C PRO A 10 -12.41 -6.03 10.77
N ILE A 11 -11.27 -6.19 10.08
CA ILE A 11 -11.00 -7.34 9.21
C ILE A 11 -9.73 -8.14 9.58
N ALA A 12 -8.89 -7.65 10.47
CA ALA A 12 -7.70 -8.36 10.94
C ALA A 12 -8.07 -9.67 11.66
N GLY A 13 -7.38 -10.75 11.30
CA GLY A 13 -7.67 -12.10 11.80
C GLY A 13 -8.84 -12.80 11.10
N GLN A 14 -9.49 -12.15 10.13
CA GLN A 14 -10.59 -12.72 9.36
C GLN A 14 -10.33 -12.69 7.85
N TRP A 15 -9.98 -11.51 7.32
CA TRP A 15 -9.73 -11.32 5.87
C TRP A 15 -8.25 -11.42 5.53
N TYR A 16 -7.38 -11.17 6.51
CA TYR A 16 -5.95 -11.39 6.48
C TYR A 16 -5.46 -11.79 7.89
N PRO A 17 -4.26 -12.38 8.04
CA PRO A 17 -3.75 -12.81 9.35
C PRO A 17 -3.72 -11.69 10.40
N GLY A 18 -4.14 -12.01 11.63
CA GLY A 18 -4.24 -11.02 12.72
C GLY A 18 -2.91 -10.68 13.40
N ASP A 19 -1.84 -11.44 13.14
CA ASP A 19 -0.51 -11.21 13.71
C ASP A 19 0.49 -10.68 12.69
N ALA A 20 1.40 -9.82 13.15
CA ALA A 20 2.32 -9.08 12.31
C ALA A 20 3.23 -9.98 11.46
N ARG A 21 3.75 -11.06 12.06
CA ARG A 21 4.70 -11.95 11.39
C ARG A 21 4.02 -12.71 10.26
N THR A 22 2.91 -13.38 10.54
CA THR A 22 2.19 -14.17 9.54
C THR A 22 1.66 -13.29 8.41
N LEU A 23 1.13 -12.10 8.74
CA LEU A 23 0.67 -11.15 7.74
C LEU A 23 1.83 -10.64 6.86
N GLY A 24 2.97 -10.30 7.46
CA GLY A 24 4.16 -9.86 6.73
C GLY A 24 4.65 -10.94 5.77
N ASP A 25 4.84 -12.16 6.28
CA ASP A 25 5.30 -13.31 5.49
C ASP A 25 4.33 -13.66 4.34
N GLU A 26 3.02 -13.51 4.55
CA GLU A 26 2.00 -13.72 3.52
C GLU A 26 2.07 -12.67 2.41
N VAL A 27 2.11 -11.39 2.78
CA VAL A 27 2.21 -10.28 1.83
C VAL A 27 3.52 -10.34 1.04
N ASP A 28 4.65 -10.61 1.70
CA ASP A 28 5.96 -10.70 1.05
C ASP A 28 6.03 -11.84 0.05
N ARG A 29 5.36 -12.96 0.35
CA ARG A 29 5.25 -14.09 -0.57
C ARG A 29 4.47 -13.70 -1.81
N HIS A 30 3.35 -12.98 -1.66
CA HIS A 30 2.58 -12.49 -2.80
C HIS A 30 3.36 -11.49 -3.65
N LEU A 31 4.04 -10.53 -3.02
CA LEU A 31 4.86 -9.54 -3.72
C LEU A 31 6.06 -10.19 -4.44
N THR A 32 6.68 -11.20 -3.84
CA THR A 32 7.83 -11.91 -4.43
C THR A 32 7.40 -12.85 -5.55
N ALA A 33 6.26 -13.51 -5.42
CA ALA A 33 5.71 -14.41 -6.44
C ALA A 33 5.35 -13.67 -7.74
N ALA A 34 5.05 -12.36 -7.67
CA ALA A 34 4.82 -11.53 -8.85
C ALA A 34 6.06 -11.33 -9.73
N GLY A 35 7.26 -11.54 -9.18
CA GLY A 35 8.52 -11.32 -9.88
C GLY A 35 8.81 -9.84 -10.18
N ALA A 36 9.70 -9.60 -11.14
CA ALA A 36 10.00 -8.25 -11.60
C ALA A 36 8.89 -7.76 -12.53
N VAL A 37 8.12 -6.77 -12.07
CA VAL A 37 7.12 -6.09 -12.89
C VAL A 37 7.77 -4.85 -13.52
N THR A 38 7.98 -4.88 -14.83
CA THR A 38 8.45 -3.71 -15.58
C THR A 38 7.25 -2.99 -16.18
N ALA A 39 7.05 -1.73 -15.78
CA ALA A 39 6.16 -0.82 -16.47
C ALA A 39 6.97 0.03 -17.45
N ASP A 40 6.40 0.30 -18.63
CA ASP A 40 6.96 1.31 -19.53
C ASP A 40 6.70 2.70 -18.93
N GLY A 41 7.72 3.28 -18.29
CA GLY A 41 7.66 4.59 -17.67
C GLY A 41 7.34 4.59 -16.18
N ALA A 42 6.89 5.74 -15.66
CA ALA A 42 6.66 5.93 -14.23
C ALA A 42 5.29 5.37 -13.80
N VAL A 43 5.28 4.55 -12.76
CA VAL A 43 4.05 4.03 -12.14
C VAL A 43 3.38 5.15 -11.34
N VAL A 44 2.21 5.61 -11.79
CA VAL A 44 1.43 6.69 -11.13
C VAL A 44 0.17 6.20 -10.43
N ALA A 45 -0.31 5.00 -10.75
CA ALA A 45 -1.50 4.40 -10.15
C ALA A 45 -1.45 2.87 -10.25
N LEU A 46 -2.11 2.21 -9.30
CA LEU A 46 -2.31 0.77 -9.25
C LEU A 46 -3.79 0.44 -9.11
N ILE A 47 -4.23 -0.69 -9.64
CA ILE A 47 -5.57 -1.24 -9.43
C ILE A 47 -5.41 -2.64 -8.86
N ALA A 48 -6.05 -2.89 -7.72
CA ALA A 48 -6.00 -4.17 -7.01
C ALA A 48 -7.40 -4.62 -6.57
N PRO A 49 -7.66 -5.94 -6.51
CA PRO A 49 -8.91 -6.48 -6.00
C PRO A 49 -8.93 -6.59 -4.46
N HIS A 50 -10.02 -6.16 -3.84
CA HIS A 50 -10.13 -6.00 -2.37
C HIS A 50 -10.84 -7.16 -1.64
N ALA A 51 -10.77 -8.40 -2.15
CA ALA A 51 -11.25 -9.57 -1.40
C ALA A 51 -10.29 -9.94 -0.24
N GLY A 52 -10.65 -10.92 0.59
CA GLY A 52 -9.71 -11.46 1.59
C GLY A 52 -8.42 -11.99 0.93
N HIS A 53 -7.27 -11.88 1.61
CA HIS A 53 -5.94 -12.18 1.05
C HIS A 53 -5.84 -13.60 0.48
N ARG A 54 -6.55 -14.57 1.09
CA ARG A 54 -6.69 -15.93 0.56
C ARG A 54 -7.16 -15.98 -0.90
N TYR A 55 -8.00 -15.04 -1.32
CA TYR A 55 -8.63 -15.02 -2.64
C TYR A 55 -7.98 -14.02 -3.59
N SER A 56 -7.70 -12.80 -3.13
CA SER A 56 -7.17 -11.72 -3.97
C SER A 56 -5.67 -11.47 -3.80
N GLY A 57 -5.05 -11.99 -2.74
CA GLY A 57 -3.69 -11.59 -2.33
C GLY A 57 -2.64 -11.81 -3.40
N ALA A 58 -2.73 -12.90 -4.17
CA ALA A 58 -1.82 -13.15 -5.28
C ALA A 58 -1.94 -12.10 -6.40
N VAL A 59 -3.15 -11.61 -6.68
CA VAL A 59 -3.40 -10.59 -7.71
C VAL A 59 -3.01 -9.20 -7.19
N ALA A 60 -3.37 -8.87 -5.95
CA ALA A 60 -2.92 -7.64 -5.30
C ALA A 60 -1.38 -7.57 -5.24
N GLY A 61 -0.72 -8.69 -4.93
CA GLY A 61 0.73 -8.81 -4.95
C GLY A 61 1.37 -8.42 -6.28
N HIS A 62 0.76 -8.76 -7.41
CA HIS A 62 1.23 -8.32 -8.73
C HIS A 62 1.12 -6.81 -8.94
N ALA A 63 0.00 -6.20 -8.52
CA ALA A 63 -0.17 -4.75 -8.61
C ALA A 63 0.87 -4.02 -7.74
N PHE A 64 0.98 -4.40 -6.46
CA PHE A 64 1.87 -3.72 -5.52
C PHE A 64 3.36 -4.01 -5.74
N ALA A 65 3.73 -5.12 -6.40
CA ALA A 65 5.11 -5.36 -6.80
C ALA A 65 5.66 -4.26 -7.72
N ALA A 66 4.79 -3.64 -8.56
CA ALA A 66 5.17 -2.52 -9.43
C ALA A 66 5.48 -1.23 -8.65
N ALA A 67 5.08 -1.13 -7.38
CA ALA A 67 5.41 0.02 -6.52
C ALA A 67 6.69 -0.18 -5.69
N ARG A 68 7.33 -1.35 -5.75
CA ARG A 68 8.56 -1.61 -4.99
C ARG A 68 9.66 -0.62 -5.40
N GLY A 69 10.30 -0.02 -4.39
CA GLY A 69 11.36 0.97 -4.58
C GLY A 69 10.87 2.38 -4.91
N LEU A 70 9.56 2.60 -5.02
CA LEU A 70 9.01 3.95 -5.01
C LEU A 70 9.03 4.50 -3.58
N ALA A 71 9.24 5.80 -3.45
CA ALA A 71 9.19 6.52 -2.17
C ALA A 71 8.26 7.74 -2.26
N PRO A 72 6.93 7.54 -2.50
CA PRO A 72 5.99 8.65 -2.56
C PRO A 72 5.80 9.27 -1.17
N GLU A 73 5.69 10.60 -1.11
CA GLU A 73 5.38 11.30 0.14
C GLU A 73 3.94 11.02 0.61
N VAL A 74 3.00 10.93 -0.33
CA VAL A 74 1.58 10.67 -0.07
C VAL A 74 1.05 9.66 -1.08
N VAL A 75 0.26 8.70 -0.59
CA VAL A 75 -0.47 7.76 -1.43
C VAL A 75 -1.97 7.96 -1.21
N ALA A 76 -2.70 8.21 -2.29
CA ALA A 76 -4.15 8.20 -2.28
C ALA A 76 -4.65 6.75 -2.48
N VAL A 77 -5.41 6.23 -1.52
CA VAL A 77 -6.07 4.92 -1.64
C VAL A 77 -7.56 5.16 -1.77
N VAL A 78 -8.14 4.74 -2.89
CA VAL A 78 -9.55 4.97 -3.22
C VAL A 78 -10.22 3.61 -3.41
N GLY A 79 -11.33 3.39 -2.70
CA GLY A 79 -12.11 2.17 -2.76
C GLY A 79 -13.61 2.45 -2.68
N PRO A 80 -14.45 1.48 -3.05
CA PRO A 80 -15.90 1.60 -2.88
C PRO A 80 -16.31 1.61 -1.40
N MET A 81 -17.47 2.18 -1.13
CA MET A 81 -18.20 2.00 0.12
C MET A 81 -19.30 0.96 -0.08
N HIS A 82 -19.22 -0.17 0.61
CA HIS A 82 -20.18 -1.28 0.55
C HIS A 82 -21.38 -1.09 1.48
N TYR A 83 -21.28 -0.16 2.43
CA TYR A 83 -22.33 0.12 3.40
C TYR A 83 -23.06 1.42 3.05
N PRO A 84 -24.37 1.52 3.36
CA PRO A 84 -25.17 2.69 3.00
C PRO A 84 -24.83 3.87 3.92
N LEU A 85 -23.82 4.65 3.53
CA LEU A 85 -23.45 5.92 4.16
C LEU A 85 -23.64 7.07 3.19
N GLU A 86 -24.01 8.23 3.72
CA GLU A 86 -24.21 9.45 2.94
C GLU A 86 -22.91 10.25 2.83
N GLY A 87 -22.68 10.85 1.66
CA GLY A 87 -21.55 11.73 1.38
C GLY A 87 -21.03 11.56 -0.05
N ALA A 88 -20.52 12.63 -0.65
CA ALA A 88 -19.98 12.59 -2.00
C ALA A 88 -18.66 11.81 -2.05
N VAL A 89 -17.76 12.08 -1.10
CA VAL A 89 -16.49 11.38 -0.92
C VAL A 89 -16.31 11.11 0.57
N LEU A 90 -16.17 9.84 0.94
CA LEU A 90 -16.01 9.44 2.34
C LEU A 90 -14.53 9.34 2.69
N ILE A 91 -14.17 9.74 3.91
CA ILE A 91 -12.81 9.60 4.44
C ILE A 91 -12.87 9.08 5.88
N SER A 92 -11.80 8.42 6.34
CA SER A 92 -11.70 8.11 7.76
C SER A 92 -11.71 9.38 8.60
N GLY A 93 -12.61 9.44 9.58
CA GLY A 93 -12.61 10.47 10.61
C GLY A 93 -11.53 10.27 11.67
N HIS A 94 -10.80 9.14 11.64
CA HIS A 94 -9.65 8.88 12.51
C HIS A 94 -8.35 9.49 11.94
N GLY A 95 -7.26 9.45 12.70
CA GLY A 95 -5.94 9.94 12.28
C GLY A 95 -5.05 8.90 11.62
N ALA A 96 -5.35 7.62 11.80
CA ALA A 96 -4.60 6.52 11.23
C ALA A 96 -5.48 5.27 11.13
N TYR A 97 -5.12 4.35 10.25
CA TYR A 97 -5.60 2.97 10.24
C TYR A 97 -4.67 2.09 11.05
N ARG A 98 -5.22 1.14 11.81
CA ARG A 98 -4.44 0.07 12.45
C ARG A 98 -4.40 -1.15 11.54
N THR A 99 -3.21 -1.68 11.32
CA THR A 99 -3.00 -3.05 10.80
C THR A 99 -2.13 -3.82 11.81
N PRO A 100 -2.01 -5.15 11.69
CA PRO A 100 -1.03 -5.92 12.45
C PRO A 100 0.43 -5.50 12.16
N LEU A 101 0.71 -4.93 10.99
CA LEU A 101 2.06 -4.45 10.62
C LEU A 101 2.40 -3.07 11.20
N GLY A 102 1.42 -2.36 11.76
CA GLY A 102 1.62 -1.04 12.34
C GLY A 102 0.48 -0.08 12.00
N GLN A 103 0.72 1.21 12.20
CA GLN A 103 -0.24 2.26 11.88
C GLN A 103 0.04 2.85 10.50
N VAL A 104 -1.01 3.16 9.75
CA VAL A 104 -0.94 3.95 8.51
C VAL A 104 -1.61 5.29 8.76
N THR A 105 -0.82 6.35 8.87
CA THR A 105 -1.30 7.70 9.20
C THR A 105 -1.93 8.38 7.99
N LEU A 106 -3.02 9.12 8.22
CA LEU A 106 -3.60 9.98 7.19
C LEU A 106 -2.75 11.24 7.02
N ALA A 107 -2.48 11.62 5.76
CA ALA A 107 -1.85 12.89 5.40
C ALA A 107 -2.83 14.06 5.61
N ARG A 108 -2.98 14.51 6.87
CA ARG A 108 -4.04 15.46 7.27
C ARG A 108 -4.03 16.76 6.49
N GLU A 109 -2.85 17.28 6.17
CA GLU A 109 -2.75 18.52 5.41
C GLU A 109 -3.22 18.33 3.97
N THR A 110 -2.79 17.25 3.32
CA THR A 110 -3.28 16.86 1.99
C THR A 110 -4.79 16.62 1.99
N CYS A 111 -5.34 16.04 3.05
CA CYS A 111 -6.79 15.86 3.19
C CYS A 111 -7.54 17.19 3.27
N ARG A 112 -6.98 18.22 3.92
CA ARG A 112 -7.58 19.57 3.97
C ARG A 112 -7.58 20.23 2.61
N VAL A 113 -6.43 20.19 1.92
CA VAL A 113 -6.31 20.73 0.55
C VAL A 113 -7.29 20.03 -0.39
N LEU A 114 -7.46 18.71 -0.26
CA LEU A 114 -8.44 17.95 -1.03
C LEU A 114 -9.89 18.34 -0.68
N ASP A 115 -10.22 18.53 0.61
CA ASP A 115 -11.56 18.96 1.03
C ASP A 115 -11.93 20.32 0.42
N ASP A 116 -11.03 21.30 0.50
CA ASP A 116 -11.23 22.63 -0.05
C ASP A 116 -11.46 22.58 -1.57
N ALA A 117 -10.64 21.80 -2.29
CA ALA A 117 -10.79 21.61 -3.73
C ALA A 117 -12.13 20.95 -4.10
N LEU A 118 -12.54 19.90 -3.37
CA LEU A 118 -13.82 19.22 -3.61
C LEU A 118 -15.02 20.15 -3.35
N ARG A 119 -14.96 20.98 -2.30
CA ARG A 119 -16.00 21.97 -2.02
C ARG A 119 -16.12 23.01 -3.14
N GLN A 120 -15.00 23.44 -3.71
CA GLN A 120 -14.99 24.42 -4.81
C GLN A 120 -15.52 23.82 -6.11
N GLU A 121 -15.08 22.62 -6.47
CA GLU A 121 -15.39 22.00 -7.76
C GLU A 121 -16.74 21.28 -7.79
N LEU A 122 -17.13 20.65 -6.67
CA LEU A 122 -18.30 19.76 -6.61
C LEU A 122 -19.41 20.27 -5.66
N GLY A 123 -19.16 21.36 -4.93
CA GLY A 123 -20.11 21.89 -3.94
C GLY A 123 -20.25 21.02 -2.67
N ALA A 124 -19.46 19.95 -2.55
CA ALA A 124 -19.46 19.03 -1.42
C ALA A 124 -18.03 18.62 -1.06
N GLY A 125 -17.74 18.52 0.23
CA GLY A 125 -16.43 18.13 0.74
C GLY A 125 -16.31 16.65 1.11
N LEU A 126 -15.21 16.31 1.76
CA LEU A 126 -14.96 15.04 2.42
C LEU A 126 -15.91 14.87 3.62
N THR A 127 -16.60 13.74 3.68
CA THR A 127 -17.43 13.35 4.81
C THR A 127 -16.66 12.39 5.72
N PRO A 128 -16.36 12.77 6.98
CA PRO A 128 -15.65 11.90 7.90
C PRO A 128 -16.53 10.78 8.42
N VAL A 129 -16.03 9.55 8.37
CA VAL A 129 -16.70 8.34 8.85
C VAL A 129 -15.88 7.69 9.95
N ARG A 130 -16.53 7.23 11.03
CA ARG A 130 -15.86 6.65 12.20
C ARG A 130 -16.52 5.34 12.61
N GLY A 131 -15.71 4.39 13.08
CA GLY A 131 -16.20 3.10 13.56
C GLY A 131 -16.96 2.28 12.51
N ASP A 132 -16.69 2.52 11.23
CA ASP A 132 -17.31 1.80 10.13
C ASP A 132 -16.69 0.40 9.95
N PRO A 133 -17.46 -0.54 9.39
CA PRO A 133 -16.98 -1.88 9.04
C PRO A 133 -16.39 -1.98 7.61
N GLU A 134 -16.15 -0.86 6.91
CA GLU A 134 -15.65 -0.89 5.53
C GLU A 134 -14.25 -1.53 5.46
N HIS A 135 -14.00 -2.29 4.40
CA HIS A 135 -12.80 -3.10 4.24
C HIS A 135 -12.00 -2.74 2.98
N SER A 136 -12.64 -2.12 1.97
CA SER A 136 -12.07 -1.96 0.62
C SER A 136 -10.71 -1.27 0.60
N VAL A 137 -10.51 -0.26 1.44
CA VAL A 137 -9.23 0.45 1.58
C VAL A 137 -8.28 -0.33 2.49
N GLU A 138 -8.77 -0.85 3.61
CA GLU A 138 -7.92 -1.43 4.65
C GLU A 138 -7.21 -2.70 4.17
N ILE A 139 -7.88 -3.51 3.36
CA ILE A 139 -7.36 -4.80 2.88
C ILE A 139 -6.05 -4.65 2.08
N GLU A 140 -5.84 -3.49 1.46
CA GLU A 140 -4.67 -3.17 0.64
C GLU A 140 -3.53 -2.53 1.46
N LEU A 141 -3.81 -2.05 2.68
CA LEU A 141 -2.80 -1.37 3.50
C LEU A 141 -1.60 -2.26 3.86
N PRO A 142 -1.74 -3.56 4.15
CA PRO A 142 -0.58 -4.42 4.36
C PRO A 142 0.33 -4.50 3.13
N PHE A 143 -0.24 -4.57 1.92
CA PHE A 143 0.54 -4.56 0.68
C PHE A 143 1.28 -3.24 0.50
N LEU A 144 0.62 -2.11 0.76
CA LEU A 144 1.25 -0.79 0.73
C LEU A 144 2.43 -0.69 1.70
N GLN A 145 2.22 -1.13 2.95
CA GLN A 145 3.25 -1.10 4.01
C GLN A 145 4.48 -1.94 3.67
N ARG A 146 4.31 -3.07 2.97
CA ARG A 146 5.43 -3.94 2.57
C ARG A 146 6.08 -3.51 1.25
N ALA A 147 5.31 -3.03 0.28
CA ALA A 147 5.83 -2.62 -1.02
C ALA A 147 6.60 -1.30 -0.97
N LEU A 148 6.17 -0.36 -0.12
CA LEU A 148 6.83 0.93 0.08
C LEU A 148 7.71 0.98 1.33
N ALA A 149 7.89 -0.15 2.02
CA ALA A 149 8.89 -0.21 3.08
C ALA A 149 10.25 0.14 2.48
N GLU A 150 10.96 1.04 3.15
CA GLU A 150 12.41 1.16 3.03
C GLU A 150 13.02 -0.16 3.53
N GLU A 151 12.99 -1.22 2.72
CA GLU A 151 13.77 -2.39 3.06
C GLU A 151 15.24 -1.95 2.99
N CYS A 152 15.93 -2.10 4.14
CA CYS A 152 17.37 -2.12 4.25
C CYS A 152 17.86 -3.00 3.11
N HIS A 153 18.34 -2.36 2.04
CA HIS A 153 18.90 -3.08 0.92
C HIS A 153 20.10 -3.83 1.49
N THR A 154 19.94 -5.12 1.80
CA THR A 154 21.03 -6.04 1.55
C THR A 154 21.22 -5.99 0.04
N ARG A 155 21.98 -4.97 -0.40
CA ARG A 155 22.72 -4.98 -1.64
C ARG A 155 23.32 -6.38 -1.67
N GLY A 156 22.78 -7.25 -2.51
CA GLY A 156 23.45 -8.47 -2.87
C GLY A 156 24.85 -8.05 -3.25
N THR A 157 25.82 -8.45 -2.43
CA THR A 157 27.22 -8.25 -2.71
C THR A 157 27.44 -8.92 -4.07
N LEU A 158 27.53 -8.13 -5.14
CA LEU A 158 28.07 -8.61 -6.39
C LEU A 158 29.47 -9.11 -6.04
N ASP A 159 29.69 -10.42 -6.16
CA ASP A 159 31.00 -11.01 -6.02
C ASP A 159 31.92 -10.33 -7.05
N PRO A 160 32.95 -9.57 -6.62
CA PRO A 160 33.86 -8.91 -7.55
C PRO A 160 34.68 -9.89 -8.40
N ARG A 161 34.56 -11.20 -8.19
CA ARG A 161 35.24 -12.25 -8.97
C ARG A 161 34.49 -12.68 -10.24
N LEU A 162 33.25 -12.24 -10.45
CA LEU A 162 32.47 -12.56 -11.65
C LEU A 162 32.50 -11.47 -12.74
N ALA A 163 33.29 -10.41 -12.56
CA ALA A 163 33.44 -9.31 -13.53
C ALA A 163 34.74 -9.37 -14.36
N LEU A 164 35.36 -10.55 -14.49
CA LEU A 164 36.56 -10.76 -15.32
C LEU A 164 36.41 -12.03 -16.16
N GLY A 165 35.96 -11.83 -17.40
CA GLY A 165 35.97 -12.78 -18.52
C GLY A 165 35.25 -12.10 -19.68
N ASP A 166 35.79 -11.88 -20.88
CA ASP A 166 37.04 -12.30 -21.50
C ASP A 166 37.52 -11.16 -22.40
N ASN A 167 38.79 -10.78 -22.31
CA ASN A 167 39.50 -10.09 -23.39
C ASN A 167 40.82 -10.85 -23.58
N ILE A 168 40.78 -11.91 -24.39
CA ILE A 168 41.98 -12.49 -24.99
C ILE A 168 42.10 -11.87 -26.39
N GLU A 169 42.79 -10.73 -26.43
CA GLU A 169 43.58 -10.33 -27.59
C GLU A 169 44.96 -10.98 -27.45
N THR A 170 45.29 -11.92 -28.33
CA THR A 170 46.68 -12.19 -28.68
C THR A 170 46.77 -12.22 -30.19
N GLY A 171 47.36 -11.16 -30.75
CA GLY A 171 47.68 -11.08 -32.16
C GLY A 171 48.83 -12.03 -32.54
N ARG A 172 48.74 -12.56 -33.76
CA ARG A 172 49.74 -12.45 -34.83
C ARG A 172 49.07 -12.73 -36.16
#